data_AF-A0A8C3SE30-F1
#
_entry.id   AF-A0A8C3SE30-F1
#
_cell.length_a   1.000
_cell.length_b   1.000
_cell.length_c   1.000
_cell.angle_alpha   90.00
_cell.angle_beta   90.00
_cell.angle_gamma   90.00
#
_symmetry.space_group_name_H-M   'P 1'
#
loop_
_entity.id
_entity.type
_entity.pdbx_description
1 polymer ?
#
loop_
_entity_poly.entity_id
_entity_poly.type
_entity_poly.pdbx_seq_one_letter_code
_entity_poly.pdbx_strand_id
1 'polypeptide(L)' 'LKPLHRLMERYQEAMGLGGRQLRFFFDGQRLAGTRTPEQLGMEPDDVIEAWAYAPTPPRGAPRAAGHGAR' A
#
# COMPACT_ATOMS: atom_id res chain seq x y z
N LEU A 1 16.11 7.64 14.93
CA LEU A 1 14.77 7.81 14.33
C LEU A 1 14.26 6.43 13.92
N LYS A 2 12.94 6.19 13.89
CA LYS A 2 12.41 4.82 13.68
C LYS A 2 12.17 4.56 12.19
N PRO A 3 12.48 3.35 11.67
CA PRO A 3 12.13 3.00 10.30
C PRO A 3 10.62 3.01 10.09
N LEU A 4 10.20 3.22 8.84
CA LEU A 4 8.78 3.36 8.48
C LEU A 4 7.93 2.09 8.61
N HIS A 5 8.50 0.90 8.82
CA HIS A 5 7.75 -0.36 8.90
C HIS A 5 6.57 -0.29 9.87
N ARG A 6 6.78 0.26 11.07
CA ARG A 6 5.73 0.35 12.11
C ARG A 6 4.59 1.28 11.71
N LEU A 7 4.89 2.34 10.96
CA LEU A 7 3.87 3.24 10.43
C LEU A 7 3.03 2.51 9.37
N MET A 8 3.69 1.77 8.48
CA MET A 8 3.03 0.99 7.43
C MET A 8 2.12 -0.09 8.04
N GLU A 9 2.62 -0.87 8.99
CA GLU A 9 1.85 -1.91 9.69
C GLU A 9 0.60 -1.32 10.36
N ARG A 10 0.76 -0.23 11.12
CA ARG A 10 -0.37 0.45 11.78
C ARG A 10 -1.40 0.99 10.78
N TYR A 11 -0.95 1.50 9.64
CA TYR A 11 -1.86 1.95 8.59
C TYR A 11 -2.65 0.78 8.01
N GLN A 12 -1.99 -0.36 7.74
CA GLN A 12 -2.66 -1.56 7.25
C GLN A 12 -3.71 -2.09 8.23
N GLU A 13 -3.38 -2.09 9.54
CA GLU A 13 -4.29 -2.46 10.62
C GLU A 13 -5.49 -1.51 10.69
N ALA A 14 -5.25 -0.20 10.74
CA ALA A 14 -6.29 0.83 10.87
C ALA A 14 -7.27 0.85 9.68
N MET A 15 -6.79 0.52 8.48
CA MET A 15 -7.62 0.47 7.28
C MET A 15 -8.39 -0.86 7.14
N GLY A 16 -8.22 -1.81 8.06
CA GLY A 16 -8.85 -3.13 7.97
C GLY A 16 -8.33 -3.96 6.78
N LEU A 17 -7.10 -3.69 6.33
CA LEU A 17 -6.53 -4.29 5.13
C LEU A 17 -5.64 -5.50 5.43
N GLY A 18 -5.81 -6.14 6.59
CA GLY A 18 -4.98 -7.24 7.12
C GLY A 18 -4.86 -8.52 6.26
N GLY A 19 -5.40 -8.53 5.04
CA GLY A 19 -5.19 -9.58 4.03
C GLY A 19 -4.96 -9.05 2.61
N ARG A 20 -4.88 -7.74 2.41
CA ARG A 20 -4.64 -7.11 1.11
C ARG A 20 -3.18 -6.71 0.99
N GLN A 21 -2.60 -6.95 -0.19
CA GLN A 21 -1.25 -6.51 -0.48
C GLN A 21 -1.26 -4.99 -0.74
N LEU A 22 -0.73 -4.22 0.21
CA LEU A 22 -0.46 -2.79 0.06
C LEU A 22 0.98 -2.56 -0.36
N ARG A 23 1.18 -1.55 -1.20
CA ARG A 23 2.51 -1.02 -1.51
C ARG A 23 2.51 0.46 -1.22
N PHE A 24 3.56 0.88 -0.53
CA PHE A 24 3.78 2.27 -0.15
C PHE A 24 4.81 2.89 -1.08
N PHE A 25 4.59 4.14 -1.44
CA PHE A 25 5.47 4.92 -2.30
C PHE A 25 5.74 6.29 -1.68
N PHE A 26 6.91 6.83 -2.01
CA PHE A 26 7.30 8.20 -1.72
C PHE A 26 8.18 8.67 -2.87
N ASP A 27 7.88 9.84 -3.44
CA ASP A 27 8.52 10.34 -4.66
C ASP A 27 8.57 9.32 -5.81
N GLY A 28 7.50 8.54 -5.95
CA GLY A 28 7.39 7.47 -6.95
C GLY A 28 8.25 6.24 -6.67
N GLN A 29 9.04 6.22 -5.59
CA GLN A 29 9.87 5.07 -5.20
C GLN A 29 9.13 4.17 -4.22
N ARG A 30 9.16 2.86 -4.47
CA ARG A 30 8.56 1.88 -3.56
C ARG A 30 9.31 1.85 -2.23
N LEU A 31 8.57 1.99 -1.14
CA LEU A 31 9.10 1.89 0.21
C LEU A 31 9.02 0.45 0.74
N ALA A 32 10.11 -0.02 1.33
CA ALA A 32 10.21 -1.33 1.99
C ALA A 32 10.03 -1.25 3.53
N GLY A 33 9.85 -0.04 4.09
CA GLY A 33 9.71 0.18 5.53
C GLY A 33 11.02 0.14 6.33
N THR A 34 12.15 -0.20 5.71
CA THR A 34 13.46 -0.33 6.38
C THR A 34 14.20 1.00 6.56
N ARG A 35 13.84 2.04 5.81
CA ARG A 35 14.45 3.38 5.87
C ARG A 35 13.71 4.28 6.87
N THR A 36 14.42 5.22 7.49
CA THR A 36 13.84 6.29 8.32
C THR A 36 13.38 7.47 7.45
N PRO A 37 12.52 8.38 7.96
CA PRO A 37 12.17 9.61 7.25
C PRO A 37 13.39 10.44 6.80
N GLU A 38 14.40 10.61 7.66
CA GLU A 38 15.58 11.42 7.31
C GLU A 38 16.41 10.78 6.19
N GLN A 39 16.51 9.44 6.18
CA GLN A 39 17.20 8.72 5.11
C GLN A 39 16.47 8.82 3.76
N LEU A 40 15.19 9.15 3.79
CA LEU A 40 14.35 9.39 2.62
C LEU A 40 14.31 10.88 2.24
N GLY A 41 14.87 11.77 3.07
CA GLY A 41 14.76 13.20 2.87
C GLY A 41 13.35 13.75 3.09
N MET A 42 12.52 13.05 3.89
CA MET A 42 11.15 13.48 4.15
C MET A 42 11.10 14.72 5.05
N GLU A 43 10.27 15.68 4.66
CA GLU A 43 9.92 16.87 5.41
C GLU A 43 8.56 16.69 6.12
N PRO A 44 8.23 17.54 7.11
CA PRO A 44 6.87 17.62 7.62
C PRO A 44 5.88 17.86 6.48
N ASP A 45 4.69 17.24 6.59
CA ASP A 45 3.60 17.32 5.60
C ASP A 45 3.83 16.59 4.27
N ASP A 46 4.97 15.90 4.11
CA ASP A 46 5.18 14.97 2.99
C ASP A 46 4.16 13.82 2.98
N VAL A 47 3.83 13.37 1.78
CA VAL A 47 2.79 12.36 1.55
C VAL A 47 3.41 11.03 1.11
N ILE A 48 2.97 9.95 1.76
CA ILE A 48 3.25 8.58 1.32
C ILE A 48 2.01 8.06 0.60
N GLU A 49 2.14 7.65 -0.67
CA GLU A 49 1.02 7.02 -1.37
C GLU A 49 0.88 5.55 -0.97
N ALA A 50 -0.34 5.13 -0.63
CA ALA A 50 -0.68 3.74 -0.33
C ALA A 50 -1.56 3.13 -1.43
N TRP A 51 -1.01 2.14 -2.14
CA TRP A 51 -1.69 1.46 -3.26
C TRP A 51 -2.14 0.08 -2.82
N ALA A 52 -3.46 -0.14 -2.79
CA ALA A 52 -4.05 -1.45 -2.55
C ALA A 52 -4.20 -2.20 -3.88
N TYR A 53 -3.57 -3.36 -4.00
CA TYR A 53 -3.79 -4.24 -5.14
C TYR A 53 -5.02 -5.10 -4.88
N ALA A 54 -5.90 -5.20 -5.87
CA ALA A 54 -6.93 -6.22 -5.86
C ALA A 54 -6.24 -7.60 -5.70
N PRO A 55 -6.82 -8.53 -4.93
CA PRO A 55 -6.33 -9.90 -4.90
C PRO A 55 -6.22 -10.38 -6.34
N THR A 56 -5.05 -10.87 -6.75
CA THR A 56 -4.93 -11.56 -8.04
C THR A 56 -5.95 -12.71 -8.00
N PRO A 57 -6.94 -12.74 -8.90
CA PRO A 57 -7.89 -13.82 -8.90
C PRO A 57 -7.12 -15.13 -9.12
N PRO A 58 -7.53 -16.23 -8.47
CA PRO A 58 -6.92 -17.51 -8.71
C PRO A 58 -6.97 -17.83 -10.20
N ARG A 59 -5.87 -18.36 -10.73
CA ARG A 59 -5.74 -18.70 -12.15
C ARG A 59 -6.88 -19.65 -12.54
N GLY A 60 -7.79 -19.18 -13.39
CA GLY A 60 -8.99 -19.92 -13.81
C GLY A 60 -10.33 -19.42 -13.24
N ALA A 61 -10.33 -18.40 -12.37
CA ALA A 61 -11.58 -17.77 -11.95
C ALA A 61 -12.29 -17.14 -13.16
N PRO A 62 -13.61 -17.35 -13.33
CA PRO A 62 -14.36 -16.69 -14.38
C PRO A 62 -14.26 -15.18 -14.18
N ARG A 63 -13.98 -14.44 -15.26
CA ARG A 63 -13.98 -12.97 -15.22
C ARG A 63 -15.40 -12.57 -14.80
N ALA A 64 -15.54 -11.98 -13.61
CA ALA A 64 -16.84 -11.51 -13.13
C ALA A 64 -17.48 -10.68 -14.24
N ALA A 65 -18.62 -11.17 -14.75
CA ALA A 65 -19.38 -10.47 -15.78
C ALA A 65 -19.72 -9.09 -15.22
N GLY A 66 -19.24 -8.04 -15.89
CA GLY A 66 -19.57 -6.68 -15.52
C GLY A 66 -21.09 -6.53 -15.46
N HIS A 67 -21.59 -6.03 -14.34
CA HIS A 67 -22.94 -5.50 -14.29
C HIS A 67 -23.03 -4.36 -15.31
N GLY A 68 -23.85 -4.54 -16.34
CA GLY A 68 -24.20 -3.47 -17.26
C GLY A 68 -24.48 -3.95 -18.69
N ALA A 69 -25.71 -4.37 -18.96
CA ALA A 69 -26.41 -3.99 -20.18
C ALA A 69 -27.92 -4.26 -20.05
N ARG A 70 -28.65 -3.15 -19.86
CA ARG A 70 -30.10 -2.91 -19.99
C ARG A 70 -31.01 -3.40 -18.86
#